data_AF-X1PU73-F1
#
_entry.id   AF-X1PU73-F1
#
_cell.length_a   1.000
_cell.length_b   1.000
_cell.length_c   1.000
_cell.angle_alpha   90.00
_cell.angle_beta   90.00
_cell.angle_gamma   90.00
#
_symmetry.space_group_name_H-M   'P 1'
#
loop_
_entity.id
_entity.type
_entity.pdbx_description
1 polymer ?
#
loop_
_entity_poly.entity_id
_entity_poly.type
_entity_poly.pdbx_seq_one_letter_code
_entity_poly.pdbx_strand_id
1 'polypeptide(L)'
;ETVKRKIAYYICMEFSRAGTPHFHALLGSLEWTRYSEWTKWWFTNYGYARFKVYDPKKGATHYLTKYVVKDNYQSGWYDIQGLQYMDQSAFDTKNK
;
A
#
# COMPACT_ATOMS: atom_id res chain seq x y z
N GLU A 1 15.66 -23.67 -6.34
CA GLU A 1 14.48 -23.06 -5.69
C GLU A 1 14.28 -21.65 -6.21
N THR A 2 13.06 -21.27 -6.56
CA THR A 2 12.70 -19.89 -6.90
C THR A 2 12.66 -19.06 -5.62
N VAL A 3 13.65 -18.20 -5.41
CA VAL A 3 13.66 -17.28 -4.26
C VAL A 3 12.43 -16.38 -4.36
N LYS A 4 11.48 -16.55 -3.44
CA LYS A 4 10.30 -15.67 -3.38
C LYS A 4 10.75 -14.28 -2.97
N ARG A 5 10.37 -13.27 -3.76
CA ARG A 5 10.67 -11.87 -3.44
C ARG A 5 10.00 -11.49 -2.12
N LYS A 6 10.75 -10.83 -1.23
CA LYS A 6 10.20 -10.19 -0.04
C LYS A 6 9.49 -8.89 -0.47
N ILE A 7 8.19 -8.82 -0.25
CA ILE A 7 7.38 -7.63 -0.49
C ILE A 7 7.14 -6.96 0.86
N ALA A 8 7.41 -5.67 0.95
CA ALA A 8 6.99 -4.86 2.08
C ALA A 8 5.63 -4.27 1.80
N TYR A 9 4.76 -4.22 2.81
CA TYR A 9 3.45 -3.62 2.63
C TYR A 9 2.93 -2.94 3.88
N TYR A 10 2.08 -1.94 3.64
CA TYR A 10 1.16 -1.39 4.59
C TYR A 10 -0.24 -1.50 3.99
N ILE A 11 -1.18 -2.09 4.70
CA ILE A 11 -2.57 -2.19 4.26
C ILE A 11 -3.49 -1.65 5.34
N CYS A 12 -4.46 -0.86 4.94
CA CYS A 12 -5.59 -0.48 5.78
C CYS A 12 -6.92 -0.69 5.06
N MET A 13 -7.93 -1.02 5.84
CA MET A 13 -9.30 -1.20 5.42
C MET A 13 -10.18 -0.17 6.12
N GLU A 14 -11.01 0.50 5.33
CA GLU A 14 -12.07 1.38 5.79
C GLU A 14 -13.40 0.95 5.20
N PHE A 15 -14.49 1.41 5.80
CA PHE A 15 -15.79 1.35 5.16
C PHE A 15 -16.05 2.62 4.36
N SER A 16 -16.49 2.45 3.12
CA SER A 16 -17.00 3.56 2.31
C SER A 16 -18.28 4.14 2.93
N ARG A 17 -18.75 5.27 2.42
CA ARG A 17 -20.05 5.84 2.81
C ARG A 17 -21.22 4.86 2.66
N ALA A 18 -21.13 3.92 1.72
CA ALA A 18 -22.14 2.90 1.49
C ALA A 18 -21.97 1.67 2.40
N GLY A 19 -21.02 1.68 3.33
CA GLY A 19 -20.71 0.54 4.20
C GLY A 19 -19.94 -0.58 3.49
N THR A 20 -19.39 -0.33 2.30
CA THR A 20 -18.59 -1.33 1.58
C THR A 20 -17.12 -1.26 2.00
N PRO A 21 -16.44 -2.41 2.23
CA PRO A 21 -15.01 -2.42 2.50
C PRO A 21 -14.22 -1.78 1.36
N HIS A 22 -13.27 -0.91 1.71
CA HIS A 22 -12.36 -0.23 0.80
C HIS A 22 -10.94 -0.34 1.35
N PHE A 23 -10.05 -0.89 0.54
CA PHE A 23 -8.68 -1.17 0.95
C PHE A 23 -7.72 -0.14 0.35
N HIS A 24 -6.84 0.40 1.18
CA HIS A 24 -5.66 1.15 0.74
C HIS A 24 -4.42 0.33 1.05
N ALA A 25 -3.57 0.16 0.05
CA ALA A 25 -2.32 -0.60 0.17
C ALA A 25 -1.17 0.23 -0.38
N LEU A 26 -0.09 0.31 0.39
CA LEU A 26 1.21 0.80 -0.06
C LEU A 26 2.16 -0.39 -0.08
N LEU A 27 2.76 -0.65 -1.24
CA LEU A 27 3.61 -1.82 -1.45
C LEU A 27 5.00 -1.38 -1.90
N GLY A 28 6.01 -2.03 -1.36
CA GLY A 28 7.42 -1.83 -1.68
C GLY A 28 8.04 -3.07 -2.32
N SER A 29 9.27 -2.92 -2.84
CA SER A 29 10.01 -3.98 -3.52
C SER A 29 9.29 -4.52 -4.77
N LEU A 30 8.71 -3.62 -5.57
CA LEU A 30 7.98 -3.93 -6.80
C LEU A 30 8.82 -3.68 -8.07
N GLU A 31 10.15 -3.71 -7.97
CA GLU A 31 11.03 -3.53 -9.12
C GLU A 31 10.71 -4.57 -10.19
N TRP A 32 10.73 -4.21 -11.48
CA TRP A 32 10.43 -5.12 -12.60
C TRP A 32 8.97 -5.62 -12.68
N THR A 33 8.09 -5.22 -11.76
CA THR A 33 6.65 -5.52 -11.88
C THR A 33 6.01 -4.58 -12.91
N ARG A 34 5.33 -5.14 -13.90
CA ARG A 34 4.60 -4.35 -14.90
C ARG A 34 3.23 -3.95 -14.37
N TYR A 35 2.92 -2.66 -14.45
CA TYR A 35 1.62 -2.11 -14.07
C TYR A 35 0.44 -2.84 -14.75
N SER A 36 0.58 -3.17 -16.04
CA SER A 36 -0.46 -3.84 -16.82
C SER A 36 -0.76 -5.25 -16.35
N GLU A 37 0.28 -6.03 -15.99
CA GLU A 37 0.13 -7.38 -15.46
C GLU A 37 -0.58 -7.37 -14.10
N TRP A 38 -0.18 -6.42 -13.24
CA TRP A 38 -0.81 -6.23 -11.94
C TRP A 38 -2.28 -5.82 -12.04
N THR A 39 -2.57 -4.86 -12.92
CA THR A 39 -3.95 -4.40 -13.14
C THR A 39 -4.81 -5.50 -13.73
N LYS A 40 -4.28 -6.28 -14.69
CA LYS A 40 -4.97 -7.43 -15.28
C LYS A 40 -5.27 -8.49 -14.22
N TRP A 41 -4.28 -8.88 -13.43
CA TRP A 41 -4.46 -9.89 -12.37
C TRP A 41 -5.52 -9.48 -11.36
N TRP A 42 -5.47 -8.23 -10.87
CA TRP A 42 -6.48 -7.73 -9.94
C TRP A 42 -7.87 -7.70 -10.55
N PHE A 43 -8.01 -7.19 -11.77
CA PHE A 43 -9.29 -7.16 -12.46
C PHE A 43 -9.89 -8.54 -12.65
N THR A 44 -9.07 -9.52 -13.05
CA THR A 44 -9.51 -10.91 -13.26
C THR A 44 -9.97 -11.59 -11.97
N ASN A 45 -9.32 -11.33 -10.83
CA ASN A 45 -9.59 -12.07 -9.59
C ASN A 45 -10.55 -11.35 -8.64
N TYR A 46 -10.56 -10.01 -8.63
CA TYR A 46 -11.24 -9.20 -7.60
C TYR A 46 -11.96 -7.97 -8.16
N GLY A 47 -11.94 -7.77 -9.48
CA GLY A 47 -12.53 -6.60 -10.12
C GLY A 47 -11.64 -5.35 -10.07
N TYR A 48 -12.24 -4.17 -10.21
CA TYR A 48 -11.49 -2.94 -10.43
C TYR A 48 -10.73 -2.46 -9.18
N ALA A 49 -9.42 -2.24 -9.34
CA ALA A 49 -8.57 -1.58 -8.37
C ALA A 49 -7.82 -0.40 -9.01
N ARG A 50 -7.61 0.66 -8.24
CA ARG A 50 -6.86 1.85 -8.70
C ARG A 50 -5.43 1.79 -8.20
N PHE A 51 -4.49 1.67 -9.13
CA PHE A 51 -3.06 1.68 -8.83
C PHE A 51 -2.48 3.07 -9.08
N LYS A 52 -1.56 3.49 -8.22
CA LYS A 52 -0.82 4.75 -8.35
C LYS A 52 0.64 4.49 -8.04
N VAL A 53 1.53 5.09 -8.82
CA VAL A 53 2.97 5.09 -8.51
C VAL A 53 3.19 5.94 -7.26
N TYR A 54 4.04 5.46 -6.35
CA TYR A 54 4.43 6.18 -5.15
C TYR A 54 5.24 7.43 -5.52
N ASP A 55 4.83 8.58 -4.98
CA ASP A 55 5.53 9.86 -5.09
C ASP A 55 6.19 10.19 -3.73
N PRO A 56 7.53 10.11 -3.64
CA PRO A 56 8.24 10.38 -2.39
C PRO A 56 7.96 11.78 -1.81
N LYS A 57 7.62 12.77 -2.64
CA LYS A 57 7.34 14.14 -2.17
C LYS A 57 6.04 14.24 -1.38
N LYS A 58 5.11 13.30 -1.58
CA LYS A 58 3.84 13.24 -0.85
C LYS A 58 3.92 12.43 0.44
N GLY A 59 4.92 11.54 0.53
CA GLY A 59 5.12 10.64 1.66
C GLY A 59 4.06 9.54 1.78
N ALA A 60 4.35 8.51 2.56
CA ALA A 60 3.45 7.36 2.78
C ALA A 60 2.09 7.79 3.35
N THR A 61 2.09 8.77 4.26
CA THR A 61 0.89 9.35 4.88
C THR A 61 -0.13 9.78 3.84
N HIS A 62 0.26 10.47 2.77
CA HIS A 62 -0.69 10.90 1.72
C HIS A 62 -1.50 9.76 1.10
N TYR A 63 -0.89 8.57 0.98
CA TYR A 63 -1.51 7.40 0.37
C TYR A 63 -2.31 6.57 1.37
N LEU A 64 -1.93 6.58 2.65
CA LEU A 64 -2.49 5.72 3.69
C LEU A 64 -3.53 6.42 4.57
N THR A 65 -3.33 7.68 4.92
CA THR A 65 -4.11 8.36 5.96
C THR A 65 -5.27 9.19 5.44
N LYS A 66 -5.43 9.32 4.11
CA LYS A 66 -6.46 10.17 3.50
C LYS A 66 -7.88 9.86 4.00
N TYR A 67 -8.10 8.66 4.53
CA TYR A 67 -9.41 8.21 4.96
C TYR A 67 -9.43 7.41 6.29
N VAL A 68 -8.28 6.89 6.77
CA VAL A 68 -8.15 6.32 8.13
C VAL A 68 -8.39 7.37 9.22
N VAL A 69 -8.08 8.65 8.95
CA VAL A 69 -8.16 9.76 9.93
C VAL A 69 -9.36 10.68 9.65
N LYS A 70 -10.24 10.33 8.69
CA LYS A 70 -11.49 11.09 8.51
C LYS A 70 -12.47 10.64 9.57
N ASP A 71 -12.66 11.49 10.59
CA ASP A 71 -13.58 11.38 11.75
C ASP A 71 -15.00 10.83 11.50
N ASN A 72 -15.43 10.68 10.25
CA ASN A 72 -16.81 10.33 9.88
C ASN A 72 -17.02 8.85 9.49
N TYR A 73 -15.98 8.01 9.44
CA TYR A 73 -16.13 6.57 9.17
C TYR A 73 -15.54 5.77 10.33
N GLN A 74 -16.39 5.49 11.32
CA GLN A 74 -16.07 5.10 12.70
C GLN A 74 -15.49 3.68 12.89
N SER A 75 -15.06 2.98 11.83
CA SER A 75 -14.46 1.65 11.97
C SER A 75 -13.52 1.31 10.81
N GLY A 76 -12.36 0.76 11.15
CA GLY A 76 -11.34 0.35 10.20
C GLY A 76 -10.29 -0.53 10.85
N TRP A 77 -9.56 -1.29 10.03
CA TRP A 77 -8.48 -2.17 10.47
C TRP A 77 -7.20 -1.81 9.71
N TYR A 78 -6.05 -1.87 10.35
CA TYR A 78 -4.75 -1.64 9.71
C TYR A 78 -3.73 -2.71 10.13
N ASP A 79 -2.85 -3.10 9.21
CA ASP A 79 -1.74 -4.01 9.43
C ASP A 79 -0.48 -3.58 8.67
N ILE A 80 0.66 -3.90 9.27
CA ILE A 80 1.99 -3.43 8.87
C ILE A 80 2.94 -4.64 8.90
N GLN A 81 3.42 -5.09 7.74
CA GLN A 81 4.42 -6.17 7.70
C GLN A 81 5.49 -5.98 6.63
N GLY A 82 6.67 -6.51 6.90
CA GLY A 82 7.78 -6.55 5.95
C GLY A 82 8.58 -5.24 5.85
N LEU A 83 8.15 -4.17 6.52
CA LEU A 83 8.91 -2.92 6.68
C LEU A 83 10.26 -3.13 7.37
N GLN A 84 10.37 -4.12 8.27
CA GLN A 84 11.62 -4.51 8.91
C GLN A 84 12.65 -5.14 7.95
N TYR A 85 12.22 -5.52 6.74
CA TYR A 85 13.09 -6.13 5.72
C TYR A 85 13.44 -5.17 4.59
N MET A 86 12.90 -3.95 4.59
CA MET A 86 13.31 -2.91 3.65
C MET A 86 14.62 -2.29 4.13
N ASP A 87 15.51 -1.95 3.18
CA ASP A 87 16.66 -1.11 3.48
C ASP A 87 16.18 0.26 3.97
N GLN A 88 16.35 0.52 5.27
CA GLN A 88 15.95 1.77 5.92
C GLN A 88 17.00 2.87 5.78
N SER A 89 18.14 2.62 5.09
CA SER A 89 19.19 3.61 4.87
C SER A 89 18.68 4.90 4.23
N ALA A 90 17.63 4.83 3.41
CA ALA A 90 16.99 5.98 2.79
C ALA A 90 16.17 6.87 3.77
N PHE A 91 15.82 6.36 4.96
CA PHE A 91 15.05 7.05 6.00
C PHE A 91 15.89 7.41 7.23
N ASP A 92 17.11 6.90 7.33
CA ASP A 92 18.03 7.21 8.41
C ASP A 92 18.69 8.58 8.18
N THR A 93 18.04 9.63 8.67
CA THR A 93 18.52 11.02 8.58
C THR A 93 19.79 11.28 9.40
N LYS A 94 20.31 10.28 10.13
CA LYS A 94 21.53 10.42 10.94
C LYS A 94 22.83 10.41 10.13
N ASN A 95 22.78 10.19 8.82
CA ASN A 95 23.95 10.24 7.92
C ASN A 95 23.77 11.21 6.74
N LYS A 96 23.16 12.38 6.98
CA LYS A 96 23.28 13.55 6.09
C LYS A 96 23.76 14.77 6.85
#